data_AF-A0A1G1I2M6-F1
#
_entry.id   AF-A0A1G1I2M6-F1
#
_cell.length_a   1.000
_cell.length_b   1.000
_cell.length_c   1.000
_cell.angle_alpha   90.00
_cell.angle_beta   90.00
_cell.angle_gamma   90.00
#
_symmetry.space_group_name_H-M   'P 1'
#
loop_
_entity.id
_entity.type
_entity.pdbx_description
1 polymer ?
#
loop_
_entity_poly.entity_id
_entity_poly.type
_entity_poly.pdbx_seq_one_letter_code
_entity_poly.pdbx_strand_id
1 'polypeptide(L)'
;MSLLIHYDKYCDLSGGAKWDQLFDPMLPPDSLIPDQAIQRDIASRYLSPDQFLYSDDISGLYPLEILWLKWNLFTELCKGILRFHTDKRQPHLYFHPANTMITIPAYVTDSLPARWIFGLRIPDSEISIPFRDPDIPAQYLPRLFSPPKDSQSLYAAPIIRKRPPGHEEDVTVLIRSKEKVRKHQGSEIRAILQVHLISENIRPSEYSEMDVFNVILRFNDENIPPVNIWGSKIESPERGLPIKGNTDPITTAVWEALEKESQSVFYKSKVKIYQSLHVPCDLYSLGMMLFRTFLVNDNQDFFMVDQMIHRIADSLEPMVQGLEPDRDKDILIRRLRTRFIEERLFPKETVLFRGEDRGGAEGCSFIPDDIWYEIILTGLRLITWIPGFSFCRSHGDFDIENPQYSMDKVMRPVQDLRRRIRIELFGSRQRNREVLEVCDMVRKELTAGMEI
;
A
#
# COMPACT_ATOMS: atom_id res chain seq x y z
N MET A 1 -0.15 28.62 12.72
CA MET A 1 -0.18 27.56 13.75
C MET A 1 -1.21 26.51 13.33
N SER A 2 -0.97 25.23 13.62
CA SER A 2 -1.81 24.11 13.18
C SER A 2 -1.79 22.98 14.19
N LEU A 3 -2.91 22.28 14.36
CA LEU A 3 -2.98 21.06 15.17
C LEU A 3 -2.57 19.85 14.33
N LEU A 4 -1.83 18.93 14.96
CA LEU A 4 -1.44 17.66 14.37
C LEU A 4 -2.35 16.55 14.88
N ILE A 5 -2.94 15.80 13.96
CA ILE A 5 -3.83 14.68 14.27
C ILE A 5 -3.39 13.46 13.46
N HIS A 6 -3.49 12.26 14.03
CA HIS A 6 -3.20 11.02 13.29
C HIS A 6 -4.19 10.81 12.12
N TYR A 7 -3.71 10.21 11.04
CA TYR A 7 -4.47 10.02 9.80
C TYR A 7 -5.80 9.30 10.02
N ASP A 8 -5.80 8.25 10.85
CA ASP A 8 -6.98 7.45 11.16
C ASP A 8 -8.06 8.28 11.86
N LYS A 9 -7.68 9.05 12.89
CA LYS A 9 -8.61 9.93 13.61
C LYS A 9 -9.23 10.95 12.66
N TYR A 10 -8.45 11.51 11.73
CA TYR A 10 -8.99 12.44 10.74
C TYR A 10 -9.91 11.76 9.71
N CYS A 11 -9.64 10.50 9.33
CA CYS A 11 -10.54 9.71 8.48
C CYS A 11 -11.90 9.46 9.15
N ASP A 12 -11.90 9.13 10.44
CA ASP A 12 -13.13 8.91 11.22
C ASP A 12 -13.89 10.21 11.39
N LEU A 13 -13.17 11.28 11.73
CA LEU A 13 -13.70 12.64 11.78
C LEU A 13 -14.39 12.92 10.45
N SER A 14 -13.68 12.86 9.32
CA SER A 14 -14.22 13.09 7.98
C SER A 14 -15.41 12.21 7.64
N GLY A 15 -15.51 11.01 8.23
CA GLY A 15 -16.65 10.08 8.10
C GLY A 15 -17.89 10.44 8.91
N GLY A 16 -17.86 11.52 9.70
CA GLY A 16 -18.98 11.96 10.54
C GLY A 16 -18.81 11.65 12.03
N ALA A 17 -17.65 11.14 12.48
CA ALA A 17 -17.38 11.03 13.91
C ALA A 17 -17.43 12.42 14.57
N LYS A 18 -17.95 12.47 15.81
CA LYS A 18 -18.00 13.71 16.57
C LYS A 18 -16.61 14.04 17.13
N TRP A 19 -16.29 15.33 17.21
CA TRP A 19 -15.03 15.80 17.77
C TRP A 19 -14.79 15.21 19.17
N ASP A 20 -15.76 15.35 20.07
CA ASP A 20 -15.65 14.92 21.47
C ASP A 20 -15.55 13.39 21.64
N GLN A 21 -15.94 12.60 20.64
CA GLN A 21 -15.79 11.14 20.66
C GLN A 21 -14.35 10.72 20.34
N LEU A 22 -13.65 11.50 19.52
CA LEU A 22 -12.30 11.18 19.04
C LEU A 22 -11.22 11.87 19.87
N PHE A 23 -11.53 13.05 20.37
CA PHE A 23 -10.67 13.91 21.17
C PHE A 23 -11.38 14.14 22.50
N ASP A 24 -11.20 13.19 23.42
CA ASP A 24 -11.57 13.37 24.83
C ASP A 24 -11.02 14.73 25.30
N PRO A 25 -11.74 15.53 26.12
CA PRO A 25 -11.15 16.71 26.77
C PRO A 25 -10.15 16.27 27.85
N MET A 26 -9.14 15.51 27.46
CA MET A 26 -7.93 15.28 28.23
C MET A 26 -7.14 16.58 28.22
N LEU A 27 -7.35 17.43 29.23
CA LEU A 27 -6.29 18.15 29.94
C LEU A 27 -6.86 18.83 31.21
N PRO A 28 -6.14 18.79 32.35
CA PRO A 28 -6.49 19.53 33.56
C PRO A 28 -6.56 21.05 33.30
N PRO A 29 -7.32 21.82 34.10
CA PRO A 29 -7.62 23.25 33.84
C PRO A 29 -6.42 24.22 33.79
N ASP A 30 -5.19 23.78 34.10
CA ASP A 30 -4.12 24.70 34.53
C ASP A 30 -2.85 24.74 33.66
N SER A 31 -2.79 24.13 32.47
CA SER A 31 -1.62 24.28 31.58
C SER A 31 -1.80 25.36 30.53
N LEU A 32 -1.36 26.59 30.87
CA LEU A 32 -1.15 27.70 29.93
C LEU A 32 -0.10 27.34 28.85
N ILE A 33 -0.51 26.64 27.80
CA ILE A 33 0.32 26.34 26.61
C ILE A 33 -0.44 26.84 25.36
N PRO A 34 0.22 27.51 24.39
CA PRO A 34 -0.37 27.98 23.13
C PRO A 34 -1.22 26.93 22.38
N ASP A 35 -0.92 25.64 22.55
CA ASP A 35 -1.66 24.52 21.95
C ASP A 35 -3.11 24.42 22.43
N GLN A 36 -3.44 24.85 23.66
CA GLN A 36 -4.82 24.78 24.15
C GLN A 36 -5.74 25.78 23.46
N ALA A 37 -5.26 26.99 23.19
CA ALA A 37 -6.04 28.00 22.47
C ALA A 37 -6.32 27.54 21.04
N ILE A 38 -5.29 27.02 20.35
CA ILE A 38 -5.41 26.46 18.99
C ILE A 38 -6.39 25.27 18.98
N GLN A 39 -6.32 24.39 19.98
CA GLN A 39 -7.22 23.25 20.07
C GLN A 39 -8.67 23.68 20.33
N ARG A 40 -8.91 24.68 21.18
CA ARG A 40 -10.25 25.26 21.40
C ARG A 40 -10.80 25.92 20.14
N ASP A 41 -9.98 26.67 19.41
CA ASP A 41 -10.37 27.33 18.15
C ASP A 41 -10.65 26.34 17.02
N ILE A 42 -9.97 25.19 17.02
CA ILE A 42 -10.29 24.09 16.09
C ILE A 42 -11.55 23.37 16.56
N ALA A 43 -11.65 23.01 17.84
CA ALA A 43 -12.80 22.32 18.39
C ALA A 43 -14.10 23.10 18.14
N SER A 44 -14.12 24.42 18.35
CA SER A 44 -15.30 25.26 18.12
C SER A 44 -15.81 25.18 16.66
N ARG A 45 -14.92 25.03 15.67
CA ARG A 45 -15.27 24.84 14.26
C ARG A 45 -15.76 23.43 13.94
N TYR A 46 -15.20 22.42 14.60
CA TYR A 46 -15.66 21.03 14.47
C TYR A 46 -16.88 20.71 15.34
N LEU A 47 -17.37 21.71 16.10
CA LEU A 47 -18.62 21.69 16.84
C LEU A 47 -19.67 22.65 16.24
N SER A 48 -19.29 23.48 15.26
CA SER A 48 -20.23 24.37 14.57
C SER A 48 -21.10 23.58 13.57
N PRO A 49 -22.25 24.13 13.12
CA PRO A 49 -23.03 23.49 12.06
C PRO A 49 -22.32 23.49 10.69
N ASP A 50 -21.42 24.44 10.43
CA ASP A 50 -20.76 24.67 9.13
C ASP A 50 -19.54 23.76 8.87
N GLN A 51 -19.72 22.46 9.07
CA GLN A 51 -18.65 21.46 8.92
C GLN A 51 -18.56 20.85 7.53
N PHE A 52 -19.67 20.87 6.80
CA PHE A 52 -19.87 20.26 5.50
C PHE A 52 -20.43 21.28 4.52
N LEU A 53 -20.25 21.04 3.24
CA LEU A 53 -20.76 21.90 2.18
C LEU A 53 -22.27 21.69 1.97
N TYR A 54 -22.78 20.49 2.27
CA TYR A 54 -24.18 20.12 2.12
C TYR A 54 -24.85 19.85 3.47
N SER A 55 -24.54 20.67 4.49
CA SER A 55 -25.10 20.56 5.84
C SER A 55 -26.63 20.77 5.89
N ASP A 56 -27.20 21.46 4.89
CA ASP A 56 -28.63 21.77 4.78
C ASP A 56 -29.46 20.62 4.21
N ASP A 57 -28.83 19.53 3.77
CA ASP A 57 -29.53 18.33 3.27
C ASP A 57 -30.26 17.59 4.43
N ILE A 58 -31.34 16.87 4.12
CA ILE A 58 -32.27 16.27 5.10
C ILE A 58 -31.55 15.29 6.06
N SER A 59 -30.43 14.70 5.63
CA SER A 59 -29.60 13.80 6.44
C SER A 59 -28.52 14.51 7.28
N GLY A 60 -28.25 15.81 7.05
CA GLY A 60 -27.15 16.56 7.67
C GLY A 60 -25.73 16.09 7.28
N LEU A 61 -25.63 15.00 6.49
CA LEU A 61 -24.40 14.41 5.97
C LEU A 61 -24.64 13.85 4.57
N TYR A 62 -23.97 14.40 3.56
CA TYR A 62 -24.09 13.96 2.18
C TYR A 62 -23.03 12.88 1.86
N PRO A 63 -23.40 11.60 1.60
CA PRO A 63 -22.43 10.51 1.47
C PRO A 63 -21.37 10.71 0.38
N LEU A 64 -21.74 11.38 -0.72
CA LEU A 64 -20.81 11.66 -1.82
C LEU A 64 -19.79 12.75 -1.46
N GLU A 65 -20.14 13.68 -0.56
CA GLU A 65 -19.17 14.62 0.03
C GLU A 65 -18.19 13.89 0.94
N ILE A 66 -18.67 12.99 1.79
CA ILE A 66 -17.82 12.17 2.67
C ILE A 66 -16.85 11.32 1.84
N LEU A 67 -17.36 10.69 0.77
CA LEU A 67 -16.55 9.94 -0.17
C LEU A 67 -15.45 10.82 -0.79
N TRP A 68 -15.79 12.04 -1.22
CA TRP A 68 -14.83 12.99 -1.77
C TRP A 68 -13.76 13.39 -0.75
N LEU A 69 -14.14 13.71 0.49
CA LEU A 69 -13.21 14.10 1.55
C LEU A 69 -12.19 12.98 1.82
N LYS A 70 -12.68 11.76 2.01
CA LYS A 70 -11.86 10.57 2.24
C LYS A 70 -10.97 10.23 1.04
N TRP A 71 -11.48 10.33 -0.18
CA TRP A 71 -10.69 10.08 -1.38
C TRP A 71 -9.64 11.17 -1.63
N ASN A 72 -9.98 12.43 -1.36
CA ASN A 72 -9.07 13.56 -1.47
C ASN A 72 -7.92 13.41 -0.47
N LEU A 73 -8.21 13.02 0.76
CA LEU A 73 -7.22 12.68 1.78
C LEU A 73 -6.29 11.55 1.33
N PHE A 74 -6.85 10.45 0.79
CA PHE A 74 -6.04 9.37 0.22
C PHE A 74 -5.19 9.84 -0.97
N THR A 75 -5.72 10.73 -1.82
CA THR A 75 -4.97 11.30 -2.93
C THR A 75 -3.76 12.12 -2.47
N GLU A 76 -3.92 12.93 -1.42
CA GLU A 76 -2.79 13.67 -0.82
C GLU A 76 -1.76 12.71 -0.19
N LEU A 77 -2.20 11.58 0.37
CA LEU A 77 -1.31 10.52 0.82
C LEU A 77 -0.47 9.94 -0.31
N CYS A 78 -1.10 9.56 -1.42
CA CYS A 78 -0.38 9.07 -2.60
C CYS A 78 0.65 10.09 -3.10
N LYS A 79 0.31 11.38 -3.14
CA LYS A 79 1.25 12.45 -3.52
C LYS A 79 2.41 12.57 -2.53
N GLY A 80 2.14 12.47 -1.23
CA GLY A 80 3.15 12.51 -0.19
C GLY A 80 4.16 11.37 -0.34
N ILE A 81 3.69 10.15 -0.58
CA ILE A 81 4.53 8.98 -0.82
C ILE A 81 5.33 9.11 -2.12
N LEU A 82 4.69 9.54 -3.21
CA LEU A 82 5.36 9.80 -4.48
C LEU A 82 6.50 10.82 -4.33
N ARG A 83 6.25 11.91 -3.61
CA ARG A 83 7.27 12.92 -3.29
C ARG A 83 8.38 12.31 -2.44
N PHE A 84 8.05 11.51 -1.44
CA PHE A 84 9.05 10.83 -0.61
C PHE A 84 9.98 9.94 -1.45
N HIS A 85 9.43 9.08 -2.32
CA HIS A 85 10.22 8.22 -3.19
C HIS A 85 11.08 9.02 -4.18
N THR A 86 10.56 10.15 -4.67
CA THR A 86 11.29 11.07 -5.56
C THR A 86 12.46 11.75 -4.84
N ASP A 87 12.22 12.27 -3.63
CA ASP A 87 13.19 13.07 -2.87
C ASP A 87 14.26 12.20 -2.20
N LYS A 88 13.88 11.04 -1.63
CA LYS A 88 14.76 10.18 -0.83
C LYS A 88 15.36 9.00 -1.60
N ARG A 89 14.78 8.63 -2.74
CA ARG A 89 15.17 7.48 -3.57
C ARG A 89 15.30 6.14 -2.80
N GLN A 90 14.45 5.93 -1.80
CA GLN A 90 14.40 4.71 -1.01
C GLN A 90 12.95 4.42 -0.59
N PRO A 91 12.61 3.18 -0.20
CA PRO A 91 11.29 2.89 0.32
C PRO A 91 11.11 3.48 1.72
N HIS A 92 9.88 3.67 2.17
CA HIS A 92 9.61 4.13 3.53
C HIS A 92 9.49 2.94 4.50
N LEU A 93 8.81 1.86 4.09
CA LEU A 93 8.54 0.63 4.84
C LEU A 93 7.83 0.80 6.19
N TYR A 94 7.22 1.97 6.43
CA TYR A 94 6.62 2.31 7.73
C TYR A 94 5.47 3.30 7.58
N PHE A 95 4.58 3.01 6.62
CA PHE A 95 3.35 3.76 6.41
C PHE A 95 2.21 3.12 7.20
N HIS A 96 1.75 3.84 8.22
CA HIS A 96 0.56 3.51 8.99
C HIS A 96 0.01 4.80 9.63
N PRO A 97 -1.23 4.79 10.17
CA PRO A 97 -1.87 6.02 10.62
C PRO A 97 -1.14 6.79 11.72
N ALA A 98 -0.43 6.10 12.62
CA ALA A 98 0.31 6.77 13.69
C ALA A 98 1.53 7.55 13.15
N ASN A 99 2.13 7.08 12.05
CA ASN A 99 3.23 7.75 11.36
C ASN A 99 2.76 8.55 10.12
N THR A 100 1.49 8.97 10.08
CA THR A 100 0.97 9.86 9.05
C THR A 100 0.12 10.93 9.73
N MET A 101 0.57 12.17 9.67
CA MET A 101 -0.05 13.27 10.42
C MET A 101 -0.84 14.19 9.49
N ILE A 102 -1.99 14.64 9.98
CA ILE A 102 -2.83 15.65 9.37
C ILE A 102 -2.61 16.97 10.09
N THR A 103 -2.33 18.02 9.34
CA THR A 103 -2.27 19.38 9.84
C THR A 103 -3.62 20.06 9.61
N ILE A 104 -4.28 20.45 10.70
CA ILE A 104 -5.48 21.28 10.64
C ILE A 104 -5.06 22.73 10.94
N PRO A 105 -5.22 23.67 10.00
CA PRO A 105 -4.82 25.04 10.25
C PRO A 105 -5.73 25.72 11.29
N ALA A 106 -5.12 26.53 12.16
CA ALA A 106 -5.84 27.33 13.14
C ALA A 106 -6.71 28.42 12.47
N TYR A 107 -6.26 28.95 11.34
CA TYR A 107 -6.97 29.98 10.58
C TYR A 107 -7.47 29.40 9.27
N VAL A 108 -8.75 29.56 9.00
CA VAL A 108 -9.41 29.18 7.75
C VAL A 108 -9.87 30.44 7.05
N THR A 109 -9.93 30.40 5.73
CA THR A 109 -10.69 31.37 4.95
C THR A 109 -12.18 31.05 5.09
N ASP A 110 -13.06 32.05 5.14
CA ASP A 110 -14.53 31.88 5.23
C ASP A 110 -15.17 31.16 4.02
N SER A 111 -14.36 30.69 3.07
CA SER A 111 -14.80 30.15 1.78
C SER A 111 -15.00 28.63 1.75
N LEU A 112 -14.49 27.87 2.72
CA LEU A 112 -14.59 26.41 2.72
C LEU A 112 -14.87 25.86 4.13
N PRO A 113 -15.68 24.78 4.25
CA PRO A 113 -15.96 24.15 5.54
C PRO A 113 -14.71 23.56 6.21
N ALA A 114 -14.74 23.43 7.54
CA ALA A 114 -13.58 23.03 8.33
C ALA A 114 -12.93 21.70 7.90
N ARG A 115 -13.73 20.74 7.42
CA ARG A 115 -13.29 19.39 7.03
C ARG A 115 -12.62 19.32 5.66
N TRP A 116 -12.81 20.36 4.85
CA TRP A 116 -12.21 20.47 3.51
C TRP A 116 -10.76 20.95 3.55
N ILE A 117 -10.33 21.49 4.69
CA ILE A 117 -9.05 22.16 4.83
C ILE A 117 -8.16 21.37 5.78
N PHE A 118 -7.17 20.72 5.17
CA PHE A 118 -6.13 19.98 5.86
C PHE A 118 -4.85 19.98 5.04
N GLY A 119 -3.73 19.78 5.71
CA GLY A 119 -2.48 19.35 5.08
C GLY A 119 -2.12 17.94 5.54
N LEU A 120 -1.26 17.29 4.78
CA LEU A 120 -0.70 15.99 5.13
C LEU A 120 0.81 16.13 5.35
N ARG A 121 1.30 15.50 6.42
CA ARG A 121 2.72 15.40 6.73
C ARG A 121 3.08 13.94 7.00
N ILE A 122 4.06 13.46 6.24
CA ILE A 122 4.72 12.17 6.47
C ILE A 122 6.04 12.49 7.20
N PRO A 123 6.26 12.03 8.43
CA PRO A 123 7.50 12.26 9.16
C PRO A 123 8.70 11.55 8.51
N ASP A 124 9.86 12.21 8.50
CA ASP A 124 11.12 11.64 8.02
C ASP A 124 11.90 10.88 9.12
N SER A 125 11.39 10.86 10.36
CA SER A 125 12.14 10.37 11.54
C SER A 125 12.12 8.85 11.71
N GLU A 126 11.18 8.14 11.09
CA GLU A 126 10.97 6.69 11.25
C GLU A 126 10.82 6.04 9.87
N ILE A 127 11.86 6.18 9.05
CA ILE A 127 11.91 5.63 7.69
C ILE A 127 12.77 4.37 7.62
N SER A 128 12.67 3.64 6.51
CA SER A 128 13.53 2.50 6.26
C SER A 128 15.02 2.86 6.34
N ILE A 129 15.82 1.89 6.78
CA ILE A 129 17.27 2.02 6.85
C ILE A 129 17.92 1.05 5.84
N PRO A 130 18.99 1.47 5.13
CA PRO A 130 19.76 0.53 4.32
C PRO A 130 20.25 -0.65 5.17
N PHE A 131 20.06 -1.86 4.66
CA PHE A 131 20.54 -3.06 5.33
C PHE A 131 22.07 -3.05 5.37
N ARG A 132 22.65 -3.34 6.53
CA ARG A 132 24.10 -3.35 6.73
C ARG A 132 24.54 -4.71 7.24
N ASP A 133 25.20 -5.46 6.38
CA ASP A 133 25.88 -6.70 6.72
C ASP A 133 27.21 -6.71 5.95
N PRO A 134 28.36 -6.78 6.64
CA PRO A 134 29.68 -6.71 6.01
C PRO A 134 29.96 -7.89 5.07
N ASP A 135 29.24 -9.00 5.23
CA ASP A 135 29.45 -10.20 4.41
C ASP A 135 28.72 -10.11 3.06
N ILE A 136 27.73 -9.21 2.92
CA ILE A 136 26.98 -9.05 1.67
C ILE A 136 27.82 -8.27 0.64
N PRO A 137 28.00 -8.80 -0.59
CA PRO A 137 28.71 -8.09 -1.64
C PRO A 137 28.07 -6.73 -1.96
N ALA A 138 28.90 -5.69 -2.14
CA ALA A 138 28.46 -4.31 -2.31
C ALA A 138 27.44 -4.08 -3.44
N GLN A 139 27.46 -4.91 -4.48
CA GLN A 139 26.52 -4.84 -5.61
C GLN A 139 25.06 -5.17 -5.24
N TYR A 140 24.83 -5.87 -4.13
CA TYR A 140 23.50 -6.26 -3.67
C TYR A 140 22.92 -5.29 -2.62
N LEU A 141 23.78 -4.58 -1.89
CA LEU A 141 23.38 -3.67 -0.81
C LEU A 141 22.34 -2.60 -1.23
N PRO A 142 22.40 -1.98 -2.42
CA PRO A 142 21.41 -0.96 -2.82
C PRO A 142 19.97 -1.46 -2.88
N ARG A 143 19.74 -2.77 -2.90
CA ARG A 143 18.41 -3.39 -2.98
C ARG A 143 17.80 -3.69 -1.62
N LEU A 144 18.61 -3.66 -0.56
CA LEU A 144 18.25 -4.21 0.74
C LEU A 144 17.99 -3.10 1.76
N PHE A 145 16.78 -3.10 2.31
CA PHE A 145 16.35 -2.16 3.35
C PHE A 145 15.72 -2.93 4.50
N SER A 146 15.86 -2.39 5.70
CA SER A 146 15.15 -2.88 6.90
C SER A 146 14.00 -1.95 7.23
N PRO A 147 12.82 -2.48 7.58
CA PRO A 147 11.77 -1.68 8.19
C PRO A 147 12.22 -1.18 9.58
N PRO A 148 11.65 -0.08 10.08
CA PRO A 148 11.78 0.32 11.48
C PRO A 148 11.31 -0.77 12.45
N LYS A 149 11.84 -0.78 13.68
CA LYS A 149 11.63 -1.84 14.69
C LYS A 149 10.16 -2.00 15.12
N ASP A 150 9.39 -0.92 15.08
CA ASP A 150 8.00 -0.89 15.56
C ASP A 150 6.97 -1.08 14.45
N SER A 151 7.35 -1.67 13.30
CA SER A 151 6.46 -1.86 12.15
C SER A 151 5.14 -2.50 12.59
N GLN A 152 4.07 -1.69 12.60
CA GLN A 152 2.75 -2.17 12.99
C GLN A 152 2.33 -3.27 12.03
N SER A 153 1.99 -4.44 12.60
CA SER A 153 1.78 -5.63 11.81
C SER A 153 0.74 -5.39 10.72
N LEU A 154 -0.47 -4.91 11.03
CA LEU A 154 -1.61 -4.84 10.10
C LEU A 154 -1.37 -4.05 8.80
N TYR A 155 -0.50 -3.04 8.79
CA TYR A 155 -0.22 -2.25 7.59
C TYR A 155 0.97 -2.76 6.78
N ALA A 156 1.90 -3.49 7.41
CA ALA A 156 3.09 -3.98 6.73
C ALA A 156 2.76 -5.12 5.76
N ALA A 157 3.43 -5.18 4.60
CA ALA A 157 3.25 -6.29 3.66
C ALA A 157 3.54 -7.66 4.32
N PRO A 158 2.84 -8.75 3.96
CA PRO A 158 3.01 -10.06 4.61
C PRO A 158 4.46 -10.55 4.60
N ILE A 159 5.21 -10.24 3.55
CA ILE A 159 6.62 -10.58 3.42
C ILE A 159 7.49 -10.00 4.55
N ILE A 160 7.18 -8.80 5.04
CA ILE A 160 7.89 -8.15 6.15
C ILE A 160 7.67 -8.91 7.46
N ARG A 161 6.49 -9.50 7.64
CA ARG A 161 6.07 -10.17 8.89
C ARG A 161 6.56 -11.62 8.98
N LYS A 162 6.74 -12.29 7.84
CA LYS A 162 6.92 -13.74 7.77
C LYS A 162 8.29 -14.22 8.23
N ARG A 163 9.37 -13.56 7.80
CA ARG A 163 10.75 -14.05 8.03
C ARG A 163 11.71 -12.88 8.22
N PRO A 164 12.63 -12.95 9.20
CA PRO A 164 13.67 -11.94 9.34
C PRO A 164 14.65 -12.01 8.17
N PRO A 165 15.31 -10.89 7.81
CA PRO A 165 16.35 -10.89 6.78
C PRO A 165 17.52 -11.79 7.19
N GLY A 166 18.06 -12.54 6.22
CA GLY A 166 19.18 -13.45 6.45
C GLY A 166 18.78 -14.78 7.11
N HIS A 167 17.47 -15.07 7.23
CA HIS A 167 16.99 -16.34 7.72
C HIS A 167 17.56 -17.51 6.90
N GLU A 168 17.92 -18.58 7.61
CA GLU A 168 18.51 -19.80 7.06
C GLU A 168 17.46 -20.88 6.77
N GLU A 169 17.59 -21.55 5.63
CA GLU A 169 16.89 -22.80 5.29
C GLU A 169 17.91 -23.89 4.92
N ASP A 170 17.60 -25.13 5.31
CA ASP A 170 18.29 -26.30 4.79
C ASP A 170 17.77 -26.62 3.38
N VAL A 171 18.70 -26.84 2.45
CA VAL A 171 18.39 -27.02 1.03
C VAL A 171 19.24 -28.11 0.41
N THR A 172 18.63 -28.81 -0.54
CA THR A 172 19.38 -29.60 -1.51
C THR A 172 19.77 -28.69 -2.68
N VAL A 173 21.05 -28.68 -3.03
CA VAL A 173 21.59 -27.86 -4.12
C VAL A 173 22.01 -28.74 -5.29
N LEU A 174 21.57 -28.38 -6.49
CA LEU A 174 22.02 -28.97 -7.75
C LEU A 174 22.77 -27.92 -8.55
N ILE A 175 24.02 -28.19 -8.93
CA ILE A 175 24.78 -27.29 -9.81
C ILE A 175 24.39 -27.57 -11.27
N ARG A 176 24.00 -26.53 -12.01
CA ARG A 176 23.61 -26.61 -13.43
C ARG A 176 24.70 -26.13 -14.37
N SER A 177 25.36 -25.04 -14.03
CA SER A 177 26.45 -24.50 -14.82
C SER A 177 27.51 -23.87 -13.92
N LYS A 178 28.74 -23.86 -14.44
CA LYS A 178 29.91 -23.31 -13.74
C LYS A 178 30.82 -22.64 -14.75
N GLU A 179 31.27 -21.45 -14.42
CA GLU A 179 32.20 -20.69 -15.23
C GLU A 179 33.30 -20.13 -14.34
N LYS A 180 34.56 -20.43 -14.70
CA LYS A 180 35.73 -19.98 -13.94
C LYS A 180 36.09 -18.55 -14.33
N VAL A 181 36.10 -17.65 -13.36
CA VAL A 181 36.54 -16.26 -13.53
C VAL A 181 37.88 -16.06 -12.82
N ARG A 182 38.97 -15.94 -13.59
CA ARG A 182 40.30 -15.67 -13.03
C ARG A 182 40.50 -14.16 -12.87
N LYS A 183 40.95 -13.72 -11.69
CA LYS A 183 41.60 -12.40 -11.59
C LYS A 183 43.06 -12.53 -12.04
N HIS A 184 43.53 -11.56 -12.81
CA HIS A 184 44.96 -11.40 -13.08
C HIS A 184 45.65 -11.08 -11.74
N GLN A 185 46.57 -11.96 -11.31
CA GLN A 185 47.40 -11.91 -10.09
C GLN A 185 46.72 -12.46 -8.81
N GLY A 186 46.82 -13.79 -8.61
CA GLY A 186 46.46 -14.49 -7.37
C GLY A 186 46.21 -16.00 -7.57
N SER A 187 46.32 -16.80 -6.51
CA SER A 187 45.87 -18.21 -6.45
C SER A 187 44.37 -18.35 -6.17
N GLU A 188 43.68 -17.24 -5.95
CA GLU A 188 42.24 -17.18 -5.69
C GLU A 188 41.44 -17.24 -6.99
N ILE A 189 40.50 -18.18 -7.01
CA ILE A 189 39.57 -18.38 -8.11
C ILE A 189 38.21 -17.82 -7.68
N ARG A 190 37.52 -17.12 -8.57
CA ARG A 190 36.08 -16.89 -8.43
C ARG A 190 35.36 -17.67 -9.51
N ALA A 191 34.13 -18.05 -9.24
CA ALA A 191 33.30 -18.74 -10.22
C ALA A 191 31.91 -18.13 -10.30
N ILE A 192 31.34 -18.13 -11.49
CA ILE A 192 29.91 -17.90 -11.69
C ILE A 192 29.25 -19.28 -11.69
N LEU A 193 28.27 -19.47 -10.81
CA LEU A 193 27.52 -20.72 -10.68
C LEU A 193 26.04 -20.46 -10.92
N GLN A 194 25.39 -21.39 -11.62
CA GLN A 194 23.95 -21.52 -11.64
C GLN A 194 23.57 -22.76 -10.83
N VAL A 195 22.75 -22.56 -9.81
CA VAL A 195 22.35 -23.62 -8.87
C VAL A 195 20.84 -23.66 -8.70
N HIS A 196 20.28 -24.85 -8.52
CA HIS A 196 18.86 -25.02 -8.21
C HIS A 196 18.72 -25.46 -6.76
N LEU A 197 17.94 -24.71 -6.00
CA LEU A 197 17.63 -25.01 -4.60
C LEU A 197 16.32 -25.78 -4.54
N ILE A 198 16.34 -26.90 -3.82
CA ILE A 198 15.16 -27.75 -3.61
C ILE A 198 14.96 -27.90 -2.10
N SER A 199 13.80 -27.46 -1.63
CA SER A 199 13.33 -27.59 -0.25
C SER A 199 11.80 -27.54 -0.24
N GLU A 200 11.17 -28.21 0.72
CA GLU A 200 9.71 -28.15 0.91
C GLU A 200 9.26 -26.77 1.44
N ASN A 201 10.18 -26.04 2.08
CA ASN A 201 9.92 -24.72 2.67
C ASN A 201 10.13 -23.55 1.69
N ILE A 202 10.61 -23.83 0.47
CA ILE A 202 10.94 -22.83 -0.54
C ILE A 202 9.98 -23.00 -1.73
N ARG A 203 9.09 -22.02 -1.89
CA ARG A 203 8.24 -21.89 -3.07
C ARG A 203 8.78 -20.80 -3.97
N PRO A 204 9.20 -21.09 -5.22
CA PRO A 204 9.81 -20.08 -6.09
C PRO A 204 8.95 -18.83 -6.33
N SER A 205 7.62 -18.94 -6.25
CA SER A 205 6.67 -17.83 -6.40
C SER A 205 6.73 -16.81 -5.25
N GLU A 206 7.28 -17.18 -4.09
CA GLU A 206 7.42 -16.28 -2.93
C GLU A 206 8.65 -15.38 -3.02
N TYR A 207 9.49 -15.58 -4.04
CA TYR A 207 10.77 -14.89 -4.20
C TYR A 207 10.84 -14.12 -5.52
N SER A 208 11.47 -12.95 -5.47
CA SER A 208 11.71 -12.08 -6.60
C SER A 208 13.15 -12.21 -7.12
N GLU A 209 13.37 -11.78 -8.37
CA GLU A 209 14.71 -11.66 -8.97
C GLU A 209 15.58 -10.61 -8.27
N MET A 210 14.96 -9.70 -7.53
CA MET A 210 15.69 -8.71 -6.75
C MET A 210 16.14 -9.24 -5.39
N ASP A 211 15.64 -10.39 -4.94
CA ASP A 211 16.08 -11.00 -3.69
C ASP A 211 17.53 -11.49 -3.78
N VAL A 212 18.19 -11.51 -2.63
CA VAL A 212 19.59 -11.86 -2.51
C VAL A 212 19.71 -13.15 -1.71
N PHE A 213 20.47 -14.09 -2.26
CA PHE A 213 20.66 -15.41 -1.69
C PHE A 213 22.15 -15.61 -1.45
N ASN A 214 22.49 -16.11 -0.26
CA ASN A 214 23.79 -16.71 0.01
C ASN A 214 23.61 -18.22 0.15
N VAL A 215 23.99 -18.96 -0.88
CA VAL A 215 23.95 -20.41 -0.88
C VAL A 215 25.28 -20.91 -0.33
N ILE A 216 25.23 -21.59 0.80
CA ILE A 216 26.39 -22.21 1.47
C ILE A 216 26.42 -23.67 1.06
N LEU A 217 27.21 -23.95 0.03
CA LEU A 217 27.38 -25.28 -0.53
C LEU A 217 28.36 -26.09 0.32
N ARG A 218 27.90 -27.25 0.81
CA ARG A 218 28.71 -28.16 1.63
C ARG A 218 28.98 -29.47 0.90
N PHE A 219 30.25 -29.84 0.81
CA PHE A 219 30.70 -31.09 0.23
C PHE A 219 30.43 -32.28 1.16
N ASN A 220 30.46 -33.48 0.61
CA ASN A 220 30.39 -34.71 1.38
C ASN A 220 31.69 -35.00 2.15
N ASP A 221 32.82 -34.58 1.58
CA ASP A 221 34.10 -34.61 2.25
C ASP A 221 34.24 -33.39 3.16
N GLU A 222 34.19 -33.63 4.48
CA GLU A 222 34.26 -32.58 5.50
C GLU A 222 35.62 -31.85 5.53
N ASN A 223 36.65 -32.39 4.84
CA ASN A 223 37.94 -31.71 4.70
C ASN A 223 37.91 -30.56 3.68
N ILE A 224 36.86 -30.49 2.85
CA ILE A 224 36.72 -29.44 1.83
C ILE A 224 35.90 -28.29 2.44
N PRO A 225 36.44 -27.07 2.49
CA PRO A 225 35.72 -25.94 3.05
C PRO A 225 34.46 -25.61 2.23
N PRO A 226 33.40 -25.08 2.86
CA PRO A 226 32.17 -24.73 2.18
C PRO A 226 32.39 -23.59 1.17
N VAL A 227 31.54 -23.56 0.15
CA VAL A 227 31.55 -22.51 -0.88
C VAL A 227 30.32 -21.65 -0.72
N ASN A 228 30.51 -20.36 -0.47
CA ASN A 228 29.42 -19.39 -0.49
C ASN A 228 29.18 -18.92 -1.92
N ILE A 229 27.93 -18.84 -2.31
CA ILE A 229 27.47 -18.35 -3.61
C ILE A 229 26.49 -17.22 -3.35
N TRP A 230 26.90 -16.01 -3.66
CA TRP A 230 26.04 -14.84 -3.61
C TRP A 230 25.37 -14.63 -4.95
N GLY A 231 24.04 -14.64 -4.96
CA GLY A 231 23.27 -14.62 -6.21
C GLY A 231 21.85 -14.11 -6.06
N SER A 232 21.16 -14.10 -7.18
CA SER A 232 19.75 -13.76 -7.27
C SER A 232 18.99 -14.83 -8.06
N LYS A 233 17.68 -14.85 -7.88
CA LYS A 233 16.78 -15.72 -8.65
C LYS A 233 16.87 -15.37 -10.14
N ILE A 234 16.77 -16.38 -10.98
CA ILE A 234 16.62 -16.25 -12.43
C ILE A 234 15.35 -16.97 -12.89
N GLU A 235 14.85 -16.69 -14.09
CA GLU A 235 13.77 -17.50 -14.67
C GLU A 235 14.31 -18.85 -15.15
N SER A 236 13.62 -19.93 -14.78
CA SER A 236 13.87 -21.27 -15.30
C SER A 236 12.57 -22.08 -15.28
N PRO A 237 12.29 -22.88 -16.31
CA PRO A 237 11.13 -23.79 -16.33
C PRO A 237 11.33 -25.02 -15.45
N GLU A 238 12.53 -25.25 -14.93
CA GLU A 238 12.84 -26.43 -14.12
C GLU A 238 12.30 -26.32 -12.68
N ARG A 239 12.08 -27.48 -12.05
CA ARG A 239 11.65 -27.57 -10.65
C ARG A 239 12.76 -27.06 -9.71
N GLY A 240 12.36 -26.26 -8.72
CA GLY A 240 13.24 -25.69 -7.70
C GLY A 240 13.32 -24.17 -7.80
N LEU A 241 14.11 -23.55 -6.93
CA LEU A 241 14.45 -22.13 -7.01
C LEU A 241 15.81 -21.97 -7.71
N PRO A 242 15.83 -21.56 -8.99
CA PRO A 242 17.06 -21.34 -9.73
C PRO A 242 17.74 -20.02 -9.31
N ILE A 243 19.02 -20.11 -8.94
CA ILE A 243 19.85 -18.98 -8.54
C ILE A 243 21.07 -18.89 -9.45
N LYS A 244 21.43 -17.69 -9.88
CA LYS A 244 22.70 -17.40 -10.54
C LYS A 244 23.51 -16.44 -9.67
N GLY A 245 24.77 -16.78 -9.41
CA GLY A 245 25.60 -16.02 -8.49
C GLY A 245 27.09 -16.21 -8.68
N ASN A 246 27.86 -15.42 -7.95
CA ASN A 246 29.31 -15.51 -7.87
C ASN A 246 29.71 -16.18 -6.56
N THR A 247 30.77 -16.98 -6.61
CA THR A 247 31.38 -17.49 -5.39
C THR A 247 32.20 -16.40 -4.70
N ASP A 248 32.35 -16.55 -3.39
CA ASP A 248 33.49 -15.97 -2.69
C ASP A 248 34.82 -16.50 -3.30
N PRO A 249 35.96 -15.82 -3.06
CA PRO A 249 37.26 -16.36 -3.45
C PRO A 249 37.45 -17.78 -2.90
N ILE A 250 37.76 -18.72 -3.79
CA ILE A 250 38.02 -20.12 -3.47
C ILE A 250 39.42 -20.54 -3.92
N THR A 251 39.98 -21.57 -3.26
CA THR A 251 41.29 -22.12 -3.61
C THR A 251 41.21 -23.05 -4.83
N THR A 252 42.35 -23.34 -5.46
CA THR A 252 42.44 -24.32 -6.56
C THR A 252 41.91 -25.69 -6.16
N ALA A 253 42.20 -26.17 -4.95
CA ALA A 253 41.72 -27.47 -4.46
C ALA A 253 40.19 -27.52 -4.36
N VAL A 254 39.56 -26.44 -3.87
CA VAL A 254 38.09 -26.35 -3.79
C VAL A 254 37.47 -26.29 -5.19
N TRP A 255 38.12 -25.59 -6.13
CA TRP A 255 37.67 -25.56 -7.52
C TRP A 255 37.73 -26.93 -8.20
N GLU A 256 38.82 -27.67 -8.01
CA GLU A 256 38.97 -29.03 -8.54
C GLU A 256 37.91 -29.98 -7.95
N ALA A 257 37.61 -29.85 -6.65
CA ALA A 257 36.52 -30.59 -6.01
C ALA A 257 35.15 -30.24 -6.61
N LEU A 258 34.87 -28.94 -6.80
CA LEU A 258 33.66 -28.51 -7.49
C LEU A 258 33.57 -29.14 -8.87
N GLU A 259 34.62 -29.07 -9.70
CA GLU A 259 34.65 -29.65 -11.05
C GLU A 259 34.32 -31.15 -11.04
N LYS A 260 34.94 -31.90 -10.13
CA LYS A 260 34.72 -33.34 -9.94
C LYS A 260 33.27 -33.66 -9.55
N GLU A 261 32.62 -32.81 -8.77
CA GLU A 261 31.25 -32.99 -8.28
C GLU A 261 30.17 -32.28 -9.14
N SER A 262 30.45 -32.05 -10.44
CA SER A 262 29.56 -31.32 -11.36
C SER A 262 28.15 -31.86 -11.54
N GLN A 263 27.91 -33.13 -11.25
CA GLN A 263 26.59 -33.75 -11.30
C GLN A 263 26.12 -34.27 -9.94
N SER A 264 26.83 -33.92 -8.87
CA SER A 264 26.52 -34.37 -7.52
C SER A 264 25.42 -33.53 -6.90
N VAL A 265 24.67 -34.17 -6.01
CA VAL A 265 23.62 -33.55 -5.21
C VAL A 265 24.21 -33.14 -3.85
N PHE A 266 24.12 -31.86 -3.50
CA PHE A 266 24.64 -31.34 -2.24
C PHE A 266 23.52 -31.22 -1.20
N TYR A 267 23.32 -32.26 -0.39
CA TYR A 267 22.15 -32.43 0.50
C TYR A 267 22.28 -31.81 1.91
N LYS A 268 23.49 -31.39 2.33
CA LYS A 268 23.74 -30.71 3.63
C LYS A 268 23.96 -29.21 3.48
N SER A 269 23.48 -28.62 2.38
CA SER A 269 23.71 -27.20 2.09
C SER A 269 22.68 -26.33 2.78
N LYS A 270 23.02 -25.05 2.94
CA LYS A 270 22.14 -24.03 3.51
C LYS A 270 21.96 -22.87 2.55
N VAL A 271 20.89 -22.13 2.72
CA VAL A 271 20.73 -20.83 2.07
C VAL A 271 20.32 -19.78 3.09
N LYS A 272 20.98 -18.62 3.08
CA LYS A 272 20.50 -17.40 3.73
C LYS A 272 19.75 -16.56 2.72
N ILE A 273 18.56 -16.09 3.09
CA ILE A 273 17.68 -15.35 2.19
C ILE A 273 17.48 -13.93 2.70
N TYR A 274 17.76 -12.96 1.83
CA TYR A 274 17.58 -11.54 2.09
C TYR A 274 16.57 -10.99 1.09
N GLN A 275 15.35 -10.78 1.56
CA GLN A 275 14.25 -10.28 0.71
C GLN A 275 14.43 -8.78 0.46
N SER A 276 14.22 -8.37 -0.79
CA SER A 276 14.31 -6.96 -1.19
C SER A 276 13.00 -6.25 -0.88
N LEU A 277 12.94 -5.63 0.30
CA LEU A 277 11.80 -4.85 0.76
C LEU A 277 11.86 -3.45 0.16
N HIS A 278 10.99 -3.14 -0.80
CA HIS A 278 11.02 -1.87 -1.53
C HIS A 278 9.62 -1.26 -1.74
N VAL A 279 9.51 -0.30 -2.67
CA VAL A 279 8.28 0.43 -3.05
C VAL A 279 7.01 -0.45 -3.14
N PRO A 280 7.02 -1.68 -3.68
CA PRO A 280 5.83 -2.54 -3.66
C PRO A 280 5.27 -2.84 -2.26
N CYS A 281 6.12 -2.84 -1.22
CA CYS A 281 5.68 -2.98 0.18
C CYS A 281 5.02 -1.69 0.71
N ASP A 282 5.46 -0.52 0.24
CA ASP A 282 4.81 0.76 0.53
C ASP A 282 3.42 0.82 -0.15
N LEU A 283 3.30 0.30 -1.38
CA LEU A 283 2.01 0.20 -2.07
C LEU A 283 1.02 -0.68 -1.30
N TYR A 284 1.47 -1.81 -0.75
CA TYR A 284 0.63 -2.63 0.12
C TYR A 284 0.13 -1.83 1.31
N SER A 285 1.03 -1.11 2.00
CA SER A 285 0.69 -0.29 3.17
C SER A 285 -0.32 0.80 2.80
N LEU A 286 -0.14 1.43 1.64
CA LEU A 286 -1.05 2.41 1.07
C LEU A 286 -2.44 1.81 0.78
N GLY A 287 -2.51 0.60 0.24
CA GLY A 287 -3.76 -0.12 0.04
C GLY A 287 -4.48 -0.44 1.36
N MET A 288 -3.74 -0.85 2.39
CA MET A 288 -4.29 -1.05 3.73
C MET A 288 -4.80 0.26 4.36
N MET A 289 -4.09 1.39 4.15
CA MET A 289 -4.58 2.72 4.54
C MET A 289 -5.85 3.12 3.78
N LEU A 290 -5.96 2.80 2.49
CA LEU A 290 -7.18 3.04 1.71
C LEU A 290 -8.37 2.29 2.33
N PHE A 291 -8.20 0.99 2.56
CA PHE A 291 -9.27 0.18 3.15
C PHE A 291 -9.65 0.64 4.55
N ARG A 292 -8.67 1.04 5.37
CA ARG A 292 -8.94 1.69 6.65
C ARG A 292 -9.84 2.91 6.47
N THR A 293 -9.54 3.76 5.50
CA THR A 293 -10.25 5.02 5.29
C THR A 293 -11.72 4.80 4.94
N PHE A 294 -12.02 3.78 4.14
CA PHE A 294 -13.37 3.55 3.62
C PHE A 294 -14.20 2.49 4.35
N LEU A 295 -13.57 1.61 5.12
CA LEU A 295 -14.25 0.44 5.70
C LEU A 295 -14.32 0.45 7.23
N VAL A 296 -13.37 1.11 7.91
CA VAL A 296 -13.41 1.22 9.38
C VAL A 296 -14.46 2.21 9.81
N ASN A 297 -15.21 1.83 10.83
CA ASN A 297 -16.30 2.62 11.39
C ASN A 297 -16.62 2.19 12.83
N ASP A 298 -17.62 2.81 13.47
CA ASP A 298 -17.98 2.54 14.87
C ASP A 298 -18.40 1.09 15.18
N ASN A 299 -18.85 0.33 14.18
CA ASN A 299 -19.27 -1.07 14.30
C ASN A 299 -18.23 -2.08 13.78
N GLN A 300 -17.17 -1.61 13.13
CA GLN A 300 -16.17 -2.46 12.49
C GLN A 300 -14.77 -1.84 12.63
N ASP A 301 -13.93 -2.50 13.44
CA ASP A 301 -12.54 -2.11 13.61
C ASP A 301 -11.65 -2.55 12.43
N PHE A 302 -10.39 -2.10 12.44
CA PHE A 302 -9.46 -2.39 11.36
C PHE A 302 -9.00 -3.86 11.32
N PHE A 303 -9.02 -4.58 12.44
CA PHE A 303 -8.65 -5.99 12.47
C PHE A 303 -9.68 -6.84 11.71
N MET A 304 -10.97 -6.55 11.90
CA MET A 304 -12.05 -7.17 11.12
C MET A 304 -11.92 -6.86 9.62
N VAL A 305 -11.58 -5.62 9.27
CA VAL A 305 -11.33 -5.20 7.89
C VAL A 305 -10.15 -5.97 7.29
N ASP A 306 -9.02 -6.07 8.01
CA ASP A 306 -7.81 -6.79 7.60
C ASP A 306 -8.09 -8.26 7.27
N GLN A 307 -8.82 -8.97 8.14
CA GLN A 307 -9.19 -10.37 7.92
C GLN A 307 -10.06 -10.56 6.67
N MET A 308 -11.03 -9.67 6.45
CA MET A 308 -11.90 -9.70 5.28
C MET A 308 -11.09 -9.49 4.00
N ILE A 309 -10.17 -8.52 4.01
CA ILE A 309 -9.32 -8.20 2.87
C ILE A 309 -8.43 -9.38 2.49
N HIS A 310 -7.76 -10.01 3.46
CA HIS A 310 -6.88 -11.15 3.20
C HIS A 310 -7.65 -12.32 2.57
N ARG A 311 -8.84 -12.64 3.08
CA ARG A 311 -9.72 -13.68 2.50
C ARG A 311 -10.05 -13.41 1.03
N ILE A 312 -10.29 -12.14 0.69
CA ILE A 312 -10.62 -11.74 -0.68
C ILE A 312 -9.38 -11.80 -1.55
N ALA A 313 -8.24 -11.26 -1.08
CA ALA A 313 -6.97 -11.30 -1.80
C ALA A 313 -6.55 -12.74 -2.15
N ASP A 314 -6.69 -13.68 -1.22
CA ASP A 314 -6.34 -15.10 -1.40
C ASP A 314 -7.20 -15.81 -2.47
N SER A 315 -8.38 -15.27 -2.79
CA SER A 315 -9.32 -15.84 -3.77
C SER A 315 -9.52 -14.96 -5.01
N LEU A 316 -8.71 -13.91 -5.17
CA LEU A 316 -8.90 -12.91 -6.22
C LEU A 316 -8.34 -13.35 -7.58
N GLU A 317 -7.21 -14.05 -7.59
CA GLU A 317 -6.47 -14.39 -8.82
C GLU A 317 -7.35 -15.05 -9.92
N PRO A 318 -8.18 -16.07 -9.63
CA PRO A 318 -9.04 -16.67 -10.65
C PRO A 318 -10.08 -15.70 -11.24
N MET A 319 -10.48 -14.67 -10.48
CA MET A 319 -11.50 -13.71 -10.93
C MET A 319 -10.95 -12.68 -11.92
N VAL A 320 -9.66 -12.38 -11.81
CA VAL A 320 -8.97 -11.29 -12.53
C VAL A 320 -8.04 -11.81 -13.62
N GLN A 321 -7.85 -13.13 -13.70
CA GLN A 321 -6.97 -13.76 -14.69
C GLN A 321 -7.35 -13.36 -16.11
N GLY A 322 -6.37 -12.85 -16.86
CA GLY A 322 -6.52 -12.45 -18.26
C GLY A 322 -7.28 -11.15 -18.48
N LEU A 323 -7.60 -10.39 -17.42
CA LEU A 323 -8.24 -9.08 -17.51
C LEU A 323 -7.23 -7.97 -17.18
N GLU A 324 -7.14 -6.98 -18.07
CA GLU A 324 -6.30 -5.80 -17.86
C GLU A 324 -7.12 -4.69 -17.17
N PRO A 325 -6.75 -4.23 -15.96
CA PRO A 325 -7.59 -3.33 -15.16
C PRO A 325 -8.04 -2.04 -15.81
N ASP A 326 -7.20 -1.47 -16.67
CA ASP A 326 -7.48 -0.17 -17.29
C ASP A 326 -8.31 -0.33 -18.59
N ARG A 327 -8.27 -1.50 -19.22
CA ARG A 327 -9.00 -1.82 -20.45
C ARG A 327 -10.33 -2.54 -20.18
N ASP A 328 -10.30 -3.53 -19.29
CA ASP A 328 -11.43 -4.43 -18.96
C ASP A 328 -12.14 -4.03 -17.67
N LYS A 329 -12.01 -2.75 -17.29
CA LYS A 329 -12.51 -2.17 -16.05
C LYS A 329 -13.98 -2.49 -15.78
N ASP A 330 -14.85 -2.33 -16.78
CA ASP A 330 -16.30 -2.57 -16.63
C ASP A 330 -16.61 -4.05 -16.33
N ILE A 331 -15.84 -4.96 -16.94
CA ILE A 331 -15.96 -6.41 -16.70
C ILE A 331 -15.54 -6.73 -15.27
N LEU A 332 -14.42 -6.17 -14.82
CA LEU A 332 -13.93 -6.34 -13.44
C LEU A 332 -14.91 -5.80 -12.41
N ILE A 333 -15.39 -4.57 -12.59
CA ILE A 333 -16.38 -3.95 -11.70
C ILE A 333 -17.64 -4.81 -11.62
N ARG A 334 -18.15 -5.29 -12.76
CA ARG A 334 -19.33 -6.17 -12.79
C ARG A 334 -19.10 -7.47 -12.02
N ARG A 335 -17.96 -8.15 -12.22
CA ARG A 335 -17.62 -9.41 -11.52
C ARG A 335 -17.49 -9.20 -10.02
N LEU A 336 -16.77 -8.17 -9.60
CA LEU A 336 -16.58 -7.81 -8.19
C LEU A 336 -17.91 -7.45 -7.54
N ARG A 337 -18.73 -6.64 -8.20
CA ARG A 337 -20.06 -6.27 -7.72
C ARG A 337 -20.93 -7.49 -7.44
N THR A 338 -21.05 -8.42 -8.38
CA THR A 338 -21.87 -9.63 -8.20
C THR A 338 -21.43 -10.40 -6.95
N ARG A 339 -20.12 -10.67 -6.83
CA ARG A 339 -19.56 -11.38 -5.67
C ARG A 339 -19.80 -10.64 -4.36
N PHE A 340 -19.55 -9.33 -4.33
CA PHE A 340 -19.64 -8.53 -3.11
C PHE A 340 -21.07 -8.33 -2.64
N ILE A 341 -22.06 -8.30 -3.54
CA ILE A 341 -23.48 -8.30 -3.16
C ILE A 341 -23.87 -9.64 -2.55
N GLU A 342 -23.48 -10.76 -3.18
CA GLU A 342 -23.80 -12.12 -2.69
C GLU A 342 -23.20 -12.39 -1.31
N GLU A 343 -21.93 -12.01 -1.11
CA GLU A 343 -21.20 -12.21 0.14
C GLU A 343 -21.42 -11.06 1.16
N ARG A 344 -22.20 -10.02 0.81
CA ARG A 344 -22.41 -8.78 1.59
C ARG A 344 -21.10 -8.10 2.02
N LEU A 345 -20.14 -8.06 1.11
CA LEU A 345 -18.82 -7.46 1.30
C LEU A 345 -18.83 -6.00 0.83
N PHE A 346 -18.08 -5.14 1.53
CA PHE A 346 -17.88 -3.73 1.20
C PHE A 346 -19.19 -2.95 0.90
N PRO A 347 -20.16 -2.91 1.82
CA PRO A 347 -21.34 -2.07 1.66
C PRO A 347 -20.93 -0.59 1.57
N LYS A 348 -21.61 0.22 0.73
CA LYS A 348 -21.26 1.64 0.52
C LYS A 348 -21.38 2.45 1.81
N GLU A 349 -22.27 2.02 2.70
CA GLU A 349 -22.59 2.63 3.97
C GLU A 349 -21.38 2.70 4.91
N THR A 350 -20.33 1.90 4.69
CA THR A 350 -19.09 1.98 5.48
C THR A 350 -18.32 3.28 5.26
N VAL A 351 -18.65 4.04 4.20
CA VAL A 351 -18.09 5.39 4.00
C VAL A 351 -18.43 6.31 5.19
N LEU A 352 -19.57 6.08 5.85
CA LEU A 352 -20.05 6.82 7.02
C LEU A 352 -19.57 6.15 8.31
N PHE A 353 -19.00 6.94 9.22
CA PHE A 353 -18.44 6.44 10.45
C PHE A 353 -19.49 6.01 11.47
N ARG A 354 -20.58 6.77 11.66
CA ARG A 354 -21.59 6.46 12.68
C ARG A 354 -22.69 5.57 12.12
N GLY A 355 -23.15 4.59 12.90
CA GLY A 355 -24.23 3.69 12.53
C GLY A 355 -25.59 4.39 12.37
N GLU A 356 -25.84 5.44 13.17
CA GLU A 356 -27.08 6.24 13.11
C GLU A 356 -27.27 6.92 11.74
N ASP A 357 -26.17 7.28 11.06
CA ASP A 357 -26.20 7.95 9.76
C ASP A 357 -26.43 6.99 8.59
N ARG A 358 -26.32 5.67 8.80
CA ARG A 358 -26.43 4.65 7.73
C ARG A 358 -27.87 4.23 7.42
N GLY A 359 -28.84 4.59 8.26
CA GLY A 359 -30.22 4.09 8.22
C GLY A 359 -31.27 4.97 7.54
N GLY A 360 -30.90 6.10 6.92
CA GLY A 360 -31.85 7.03 6.27
C GLY A 360 -32.50 6.47 5.00
N ALA A 361 -33.71 6.96 4.67
CA ALA A 361 -34.59 6.43 3.61
C ALA A 361 -34.01 6.36 2.18
N GLU A 362 -32.92 7.10 1.89
CA GLU A 362 -32.19 7.08 0.61
C GLU A 362 -30.71 6.63 0.73
N GLY A 363 -30.25 6.24 1.92
CA GLY A 363 -28.94 5.61 2.17
C GLY A 363 -27.72 6.17 1.40
N CYS A 364 -26.74 5.31 1.12
CA CYS A 364 -25.60 5.63 0.26
C CYS A 364 -25.87 5.42 -1.24
N SER A 365 -27.14 5.46 -1.68
CA SER A 365 -27.49 5.23 -3.09
C SER A 365 -26.97 6.32 -4.04
N PHE A 366 -26.66 7.50 -3.51
CA PHE A 366 -26.06 8.61 -4.25
C PHE A 366 -24.62 8.36 -4.70
N ILE A 367 -23.93 7.37 -4.11
CA ILE A 367 -22.59 7.00 -4.55
C ILE A 367 -22.74 6.03 -5.74
N PRO A 368 -22.26 6.40 -6.94
CA PRO A 368 -22.33 5.51 -8.11
C PRO A 368 -21.57 4.20 -7.88
N ASP A 369 -22.12 3.08 -8.37
CA ASP A 369 -21.53 1.75 -8.22
C ASP A 369 -20.12 1.68 -8.83
N ASP A 370 -19.94 2.27 -10.01
CA ASP A 370 -18.67 2.29 -10.74
C ASP A 370 -17.58 3.02 -9.94
N ILE A 371 -17.92 4.12 -9.27
CA ILE A 371 -16.99 4.84 -8.39
C ILE A 371 -16.64 3.99 -7.17
N TRP A 372 -17.63 3.43 -6.48
CA TRP A 372 -17.40 2.64 -5.26
C TRP A 372 -16.53 1.41 -5.53
N TYR A 373 -16.90 0.60 -6.52
CA TYR A 373 -16.16 -0.62 -6.83
C TYR A 373 -14.78 -0.34 -7.43
N GLU A 374 -14.57 0.82 -8.05
CA GLU A 374 -13.24 1.22 -8.49
C GLU A 374 -12.31 1.63 -7.33
N ILE A 375 -12.85 2.23 -6.26
CA ILE A 375 -12.10 2.47 -5.01
C ILE A 375 -11.62 1.12 -4.44
N ILE A 376 -12.53 0.15 -4.33
CA ILE A 376 -12.20 -1.20 -3.84
C ILE A 376 -11.20 -1.89 -4.75
N LEU A 377 -11.40 -1.83 -6.08
CA LEU A 377 -10.49 -2.37 -7.09
C LEU A 377 -9.10 -1.76 -6.96
N THR A 378 -9.01 -0.44 -6.75
CA THR A 378 -7.74 0.26 -6.54
C THR A 378 -7.02 -0.28 -5.30
N GLY A 379 -7.75 -0.47 -4.20
CA GLY A 379 -7.22 -1.09 -2.98
C GLY A 379 -6.70 -2.50 -3.23
N LEU A 380 -7.47 -3.34 -3.91
CA LEU A 380 -7.07 -4.71 -4.23
C LEU A 380 -5.81 -4.76 -5.12
N ARG A 381 -5.70 -3.85 -6.10
CA ARG A 381 -4.51 -3.73 -6.97
C ARG A 381 -3.25 -3.28 -6.22
N LEU A 382 -3.40 -2.54 -5.12
CA LEU A 382 -2.30 -2.07 -4.27
C LEU A 382 -1.75 -3.16 -3.35
N ILE A 383 -2.63 -4.02 -2.79
CA ILE A 383 -2.25 -5.01 -1.77
C ILE A 383 -1.90 -6.40 -2.32
N THR A 384 -2.10 -6.63 -3.62
CA THR A 384 -1.82 -7.91 -4.27
C THR A 384 -0.66 -7.79 -5.25
N TRP A 385 -0.09 -8.93 -5.66
CA TRP A 385 0.94 -9.02 -6.70
C TRP A 385 0.54 -10.00 -7.81
N ILE A 386 -0.71 -9.92 -8.26
CA ILE A 386 -1.27 -10.76 -9.32
C ILE A 386 -0.80 -10.22 -10.67
N PRO A 387 -0.04 -10.99 -11.47
CA PRO A 387 0.46 -10.54 -12.77
C PRO A 387 -0.67 -10.10 -13.71
N GLY A 388 -0.51 -8.92 -14.33
CA GLY A 388 -1.50 -8.35 -15.25
C GLY A 388 -2.65 -7.58 -14.58
N PHE A 389 -2.85 -7.75 -13.26
CA PHE A 389 -3.90 -7.07 -12.50
C PHE A 389 -3.34 -6.01 -11.53
N SER A 390 -2.37 -6.39 -10.71
CA SER A 390 -1.81 -5.53 -9.67
C SER A 390 -0.89 -4.44 -10.23
N PHE A 391 -0.59 -3.41 -9.43
CA PHE A 391 0.37 -2.37 -9.85
C PHE A 391 1.81 -2.89 -9.93
N CYS A 392 2.13 -3.92 -9.14
CA CYS A 392 3.42 -4.60 -9.08
C CYS A 392 3.24 -6.11 -9.25
N ARG A 393 4.21 -6.77 -9.91
CA ARG A 393 4.22 -8.23 -10.15
C ARG A 393 4.77 -9.05 -8.99
N SER A 394 5.57 -8.44 -8.14
CA SER A 394 6.14 -9.04 -6.93
C SER A 394 6.63 -7.93 -5.99
N HIS A 395 7.08 -8.29 -4.78
CA HIS A 395 7.72 -7.35 -3.87
C HIS A 395 9.00 -6.71 -4.42
N GLY A 396 9.66 -7.37 -5.38
CA GLY A 396 10.86 -6.87 -6.05
C GLY A 396 10.62 -6.18 -7.39
N ASP A 397 9.37 -5.86 -7.74
CA ASP A 397 9.04 -5.11 -8.97
C ASP A 397 9.26 -3.60 -8.77
N PHE A 398 10.53 -3.20 -8.76
CA PHE A 398 10.97 -1.81 -8.61
C PHE A 398 12.21 -1.50 -9.46
N ASP A 399 12.33 -0.23 -9.84
CA ASP A 399 13.54 0.33 -10.44
C ASP A 399 14.31 1.11 -9.36
N ILE A 400 15.57 0.75 -9.15
CA ILE A 400 16.46 1.42 -8.17
C ILE A 400 16.72 2.87 -8.59
N GLU A 401 16.84 3.12 -9.90
CA GLU A 401 17.15 4.46 -10.42
C GLU A 401 15.90 5.34 -10.46
N ASN A 402 14.72 4.72 -10.59
CA ASN A 402 13.43 5.40 -10.69
C ASN A 402 12.39 4.81 -9.71
N PRO A 403 12.61 4.90 -8.39
CA PRO A 403 11.74 4.29 -7.39
C PRO A 403 10.29 4.84 -7.43
N GLN A 404 10.12 6.07 -7.90
CA GLN A 404 8.82 6.72 -8.06
C GLN A 404 7.92 6.11 -9.14
N TYR A 405 8.46 5.33 -10.08
CA TYR A 405 7.73 4.86 -11.27
C TYR A 405 6.48 4.04 -10.93
N SER A 406 6.54 3.20 -9.89
CA SER A 406 5.38 2.42 -9.45
C SER A 406 4.29 3.30 -8.85
N MET A 407 4.65 4.40 -8.16
CA MET A 407 3.69 5.38 -7.67
C MET A 407 3.07 6.20 -8.81
N ASP A 408 3.80 6.50 -9.88
CA ASP A 408 3.22 7.17 -11.07
C ASP A 408 2.08 6.37 -11.69
N LYS A 409 2.23 5.03 -11.76
CA LYS A 409 1.16 4.12 -12.21
C LYS A 409 -0.07 4.19 -11.32
N VAL A 410 0.11 4.35 -10.00
CA VAL A 410 -0.99 4.49 -9.02
C VAL A 410 -1.65 5.87 -9.13
N MET A 411 -0.87 6.93 -9.33
CA MET A 411 -1.40 8.29 -9.37
C MET A 411 -2.38 8.53 -10.51
N ARG A 412 -2.19 7.87 -11.66
CA ARG A 412 -3.09 8.03 -12.82
C ARG A 412 -4.55 7.65 -12.52
N PRO A 413 -4.88 6.41 -12.09
CA PRO A 413 -6.26 6.06 -11.72
C PRO A 413 -6.73 6.85 -10.49
N VAL A 414 -5.84 7.17 -9.54
CA VAL A 414 -6.23 7.95 -8.35
C VAL A 414 -6.75 9.34 -8.71
N GLN A 415 -6.04 10.05 -9.59
CA GLN A 415 -6.46 11.38 -10.06
C GLN A 415 -7.70 11.32 -10.96
N ASP A 416 -7.83 10.30 -11.81
CA ASP A 416 -9.03 10.14 -12.64
C ASP A 416 -10.28 9.94 -11.78
N LEU A 417 -10.20 9.04 -10.79
CA LEU A 417 -11.31 8.80 -9.88
C LEU A 417 -11.62 10.03 -9.02
N ARG A 418 -10.58 10.77 -8.57
CA ARG A 418 -10.77 12.05 -7.87
C ARG A 418 -11.55 13.06 -8.71
N ARG A 419 -11.21 13.17 -10.00
CA ARG A 419 -11.90 14.04 -10.96
C ARG A 419 -13.35 13.61 -11.13
N ARG A 420 -13.63 12.31 -11.27
CA ARG A 420 -14.99 11.78 -11.43
C ARG A 420 -15.84 11.96 -10.18
N ILE A 421 -15.33 11.66 -8.99
CA ILE A 421 -16.05 11.93 -7.72
C ILE A 421 -16.36 13.43 -7.60
N ARG A 422 -15.41 14.30 -7.96
CA ARG A 422 -15.64 15.76 -7.99
C ARG A 422 -16.75 16.14 -8.96
N ILE A 423 -16.76 15.58 -10.18
CA ILE A 423 -17.82 15.84 -11.17
C ILE A 423 -19.17 15.39 -10.63
N GLU A 424 -19.27 14.20 -10.04
CA GLU A 424 -20.54 13.73 -9.45
C GLU A 424 -20.99 14.60 -8.27
N LEU A 425 -20.06 15.00 -7.39
CA LEU A 425 -20.36 15.81 -6.22
C LEU A 425 -20.92 17.19 -6.59
N PHE A 426 -20.28 17.88 -7.54
CA PHE A 426 -20.68 19.23 -7.94
C PHE A 426 -21.67 19.27 -9.11
N GLY A 427 -21.75 18.19 -9.89
CA GLY A 427 -22.69 18.00 -10.99
C GLY A 427 -23.93 17.21 -10.60
N SER A 428 -24.13 16.91 -9.30
CA SER A 428 -25.16 15.99 -8.82
C SER A 428 -26.56 16.35 -9.34
N ARG A 429 -27.31 15.31 -9.71
CA ARG A 429 -28.65 15.38 -10.31
C ARG A 429 -29.66 16.12 -9.45
N GLN A 430 -29.50 16.15 -8.14
CA GLN A 430 -30.40 16.86 -7.22
C GLN A 430 -30.28 18.37 -7.39
N ARG A 431 -29.05 18.91 -7.55
CA ARG A 431 -28.86 20.32 -7.87
C ARG A 431 -29.29 20.67 -9.28
N ASN A 432 -29.03 19.79 -10.25
CA ASN A 432 -29.61 19.99 -11.59
C ASN A 432 -31.14 19.98 -11.53
N ARG A 433 -31.75 19.17 -10.68
CA ARG A 433 -33.21 19.14 -10.47
C ARG A 433 -33.71 20.38 -9.74
N GLU A 434 -33.08 20.83 -8.67
CA GLU A 434 -33.43 22.08 -7.96
C GLU A 434 -33.23 23.30 -8.85
N VAL A 435 -32.13 23.37 -9.61
CA VAL A 435 -31.89 24.41 -10.60
C VAL A 435 -32.94 24.37 -11.71
N LEU A 436 -33.30 23.18 -12.21
CA LEU A 436 -34.37 23.04 -13.20
C LEU A 436 -35.74 23.40 -12.62
N GLU A 437 -36.03 23.04 -11.37
CA GLU A 437 -37.28 23.37 -10.67
C GLU A 437 -37.38 24.88 -10.41
N VAL A 438 -36.29 25.54 -10.02
CA VAL A 438 -36.21 27.01 -9.90
C VAL A 438 -36.33 27.67 -11.28
N CYS A 439 -35.67 27.15 -12.31
CA CYS A 439 -35.81 27.65 -13.68
C CYS A 439 -37.25 27.50 -14.20
N ASP A 440 -37.93 26.38 -13.89
CA ASP A 440 -39.33 26.17 -14.24
C ASP A 440 -40.27 27.09 -13.45
N MET A 441 -39.94 27.40 -12.20
CA MET A 441 -40.68 28.35 -11.36
C MET A 441 -40.55 29.77 -11.88
N VAL A 442 -39.32 30.23 -12.14
CA VAL A 442 -39.03 31.55 -12.74
C VAL A 442 -39.68 31.67 -14.12
N ARG A 443 -39.63 30.60 -14.93
CA ARG A 443 -40.30 30.57 -16.23
C ARG A 443 -41.81 30.71 -16.09
N LYS A 444 -42.46 30.02 -15.14
CA LYS A 444 -43.91 30.16 -14.88
C LYS A 444 -44.27 31.58 -14.45
N GLU A 445 -43.49 32.20 -13.58
CA GLU A 445 -43.71 33.60 -13.15
C GLU A 445 -43.54 34.60 -14.29
N LEU A 446 -42.51 34.44 -15.12
CA LEU A 446 -42.30 35.26 -16.31
C LEU A 446 -43.42 35.11 -17.34
N THR A 447 -43.98 33.91 -17.48
CA THR A 447 -45.09 33.66 -18.41
C THR A 447 -46.41 34.24 -17.88
N ALA A 448 -46.63 34.17 -16.55
CA ALA A 448 -47.81 34.75 -15.90
C ALA A 448 -47.76 36.30 -15.85
N GLY A 449 -46.57 36.90 -15.78
CA GLY A 449 -46.37 38.36 -15.84
C GLY A 449 -46.52 38.97 -17.25
N MET A 450 -46.64 38.15 -18.30
CA MET A 450 -46.85 38.61 -19.68
C MET A 450 -48.33 38.55 -20.14
N GLU A 451 -49.25 38.11 -19.27
CA GLU A 451 -50.71 38.09 -19.52
C GLU A 451 -51.46 39.26 -18.85
N ILE A 452 -50.75 40.36 -18.52
CA ILE A 452 -51.32 41.68 -18.18
C ILE A 452 -51.01 42.63 -19.33
#